data_AF-A0A7X1ZEZ3-F1
#
_entry.id   AF-A0A7X1ZEZ3-F1
#
_cell.length_a   1.000
_cell.length_b   1.000
_cell.length_c   1.000
_cell.angle_alpha   90.00
_cell.angle_beta   90.00
_cell.angle_gamma   90.00
#
_symmetry.space_group_name_H-M   'P 1'
#
loop_
_entity.id
_entity.type
_entity.pdbx_description
1 polymer ?
#
loop_
_entity_poly.entity_id
_entity_poly.type
_entity_poly.pdbx_seq_one_letter_code
_entity_poly.pdbx_strand_id
1 'polypeptide(L)'
;MTRGTRHWLGLIAVGVVAGTALLAAWRTGVVSGDRLLVPKPETVRIELPERGGRLGLQVPEQGWLAPLRARRLWVERAGQRIIDTALFPAPLDRRFGLAVHWFPAEGRHGPYVRLADPAGDILLDLRGFAAWRMSALGETPWLVAPSGVAAAGVVRDGEGGMMATAGRPVPPMVLEDDGTLIGRVIEADDGLVFQPAAESEP
;
A
#
# COMPACT_ATOMS: atom_id res chain seq x y z
N MET A 1 -0.28 -60.89 1.23
CA MET A 1 -0.42 -59.72 2.13
C MET A 1 -1.00 -60.21 3.46
N THR A 2 -0.24 -60.14 4.55
CA THR A 2 -0.70 -60.65 5.86
C THR A 2 -1.55 -59.58 6.57
N ARG A 3 -2.39 -59.98 7.54
CA ARG A 3 -3.21 -59.03 8.32
C ARG A 3 -2.34 -57.92 8.94
N GLY A 4 -1.14 -58.25 9.41
CA GLY A 4 -0.19 -57.28 9.97
C GLY A 4 0.24 -56.20 8.98
N THR A 5 0.47 -56.52 7.70
CA THR A 5 0.89 -55.54 6.69
C THR A 5 -0.21 -54.50 6.40
N ARG A 6 -1.48 -54.91 6.45
CA ARG A 6 -2.62 -53.98 6.25
C ARG A 6 -2.79 -52.99 7.39
N HIS A 7 -2.55 -53.43 8.63
CA HIS A 7 -2.63 -52.54 9.81
C HIS A 7 -1.52 -51.50 9.80
N TRP A 8 -0.30 -51.90 9.44
CA TRP A 8 0.84 -50.99 9.28
C TRP A 8 0.62 -49.96 8.18
N LEU A 9 0.10 -50.38 7.02
CA LEU A 9 -0.23 -49.45 5.93
C LEU A 9 -1.34 -48.48 6.32
N GLY A 10 -2.35 -48.93 7.08
CA GLY A 10 -3.40 -48.07 7.62
C GLY A 10 -2.86 -47.00 8.58
N LEU A 11 -1.96 -47.40 9.49
CA LEU A 11 -1.31 -46.46 10.43
C LEU A 11 -0.45 -45.42 9.71
N ILE A 12 0.31 -45.84 8.69
CA ILE A 12 1.12 -44.92 7.89
C ILE A 12 0.23 -43.95 7.12
N ALA A 13 -0.86 -44.43 6.50
CA ALA A 13 -1.79 -43.58 5.77
C ALA A 13 -2.45 -42.53 6.68
N VAL A 14 -2.87 -42.91 7.89
CA VAL A 14 -3.41 -41.97 8.88
C VAL A 14 -2.36 -40.96 9.32
N GLY A 15 -1.11 -41.40 9.57
CA GLY A 15 0.00 -40.51 9.93
C GLY A 15 0.30 -39.47 8.84
N VAL A 16 0.30 -39.89 7.57
CA VAL A 16 0.52 -38.99 6.43
C VAL A 16 -0.64 -38.00 6.29
N VAL A 17 -1.89 -38.46 6.36
CA VAL A 17 -3.07 -37.56 6.25
C VAL A 17 -3.08 -36.55 7.41
N ALA A 18 -2.86 -37.01 8.64
CA ALA A 18 -2.82 -36.13 9.81
C ALA A 18 -1.66 -35.13 9.73
N GLY A 19 -0.46 -35.58 9.35
CA GLY A 19 0.70 -34.71 9.18
C GLY A 19 0.52 -33.67 8.08
N THR A 20 -0.09 -34.06 6.95
CA THR A 20 -0.36 -33.16 5.82
C THR A 20 -1.44 -32.14 6.19
N ALA A 21 -2.49 -32.56 6.90
CA ALA A 21 -3.53 -31.67 7.41
C ALA A 21 -2.96 -30.68 8.44
N LEU A 22 -2.07 -31.13 9.33
CA LEU A 22 -1.40 -30.26 10.30
C LEU A 22 -0.52 -29.22 9.61
N LEU A 23 0.28 -29.62 8.62
CA LEU A 23 1.14 -28.72 7.82
C LEU A 23 0.31 -27.72 7.00
N ALA A 24 -0.80 -28.18 6.40
CA ALA A 24 -1.72 -27.30 5.69
C ALA A 24 -2.40 -26.30 6.63
N ALA A 25 -2.80 -26.73 7.83
CA ALA A 25 -3.41 -25.88 8.85
C ALA A 25 -2.41 -24.87 9.45
N TRP A 26 -1.12 -25.24 9.55
CA TRP A 26 -0.04 -24.33 9.94
C TRP A 26 0.23 -23.28 8.86
N ARG A 27 0.34 -23.70 7.59
CA ARG A 27 0.55 -22.80 6.44
C ARG A 27 -0.60 -21.81 6.23
N THR A 28 -1.83 -22.21 6.57
CA THR A 28 -3.03 -21.37 6.45
C THR A 28 -3.35 -20.55 7.71
N GLY A 29 -2.53 -20.66 8.77
CA GLY A 29 -2.68 -19.89 10.01
C GLY A 29 -3.94 -20.25 10.81
N VAL A 30 -4.44 -21.48 10.67
CA VAL A 30 -5.61 -21.98 11.40
C VAL A 30 -5.23 -22.57 12.77
N VAL A 31 -4.02 -23.14 12.87
CA VAL A 31 -3.51 -23.78 14.10
C VAL A 31 -2.48 -22.93 14.84
N SER A 32 -1.83 -21.98 14.16
CA SER A 32 -1.06 -20.97 14.89
C SER A 32 -2.05 -19.99 15.53
N GLY A 33 -1.86 -19.69 16.82
CA GLY A 33 -2.58 -18.61 17.52
C GLY A 33 -2.35 -17.21 16.92
N ASP A 34 -1.78 -17.11 15.71
CA ASP A 34 -1.51 -15.87 14.99
C ASP A 34 -2.78 -15.10 14.66
N ARG A 35 -3.94 -15.75 14.52
CA ARG A 35 -5.21 -15.01 14.36
C ARG A 35 -5.66 -14.27 15.63
N LEU A 36 -5.14 -14.65 16.80
CA LEU A 36 -5.40 -13.97 18.08
C LEU A 36 -4.29 -12.98 18.45
N LEU A 37 -3.12 -13.05 17.80
CA LEU A 37 -1.96 -12.21 18.08
C LEU A 37 -1.64 -11.20 16.97
N VAL A 38 -2.34 -11.22 15.83
CA VAL A 38 -2.25 -10.13 14.87
C VAL A 38 -3.20 -9.02 15.34
N PRO A 39 -2.65 -7.92 15.87
CA PRO A 39 -3.46 -6.80 16.32
C PRO A 39 -4.26 -6.26 15.12
N LYS A 40 -5.52 -5.87 15.37
CA LYS A 40 -6.49 -5.51 14.34
C LYS A 40 -5.94 -4.30 13.58
N PRO A 41 -5.75 -4.39 12.25
CA PRO A 41 -5.11 -3.32 11.51
C PRO A 41 -5.94 -2.04 11.63
N GLU A 42 -5.28 -0.96 11.98
CA GLU A 42 -5.90 0.34 12.12
C GLU A 42 -6.26 0.88 10.74
N THR A 43 -7.44 1.49 10.62
CA THR A 43 -7.96 1.93 9.33
C THR A 43 -8.49 3.36 9.43
N VAL A 44 -7.89 4.25 8.66
CA VAL A 44 -8.32 5.64 8.49
C VAL A 44 -9.08 5.76 7.16
N ARG A 45 -10.19 6.48 7.18
CA ARG A 45 -11.04 6.75 6.01
C ARG A 45 -11.18 8.24 5.81
N ILE A 46 -10.98 8.70 4.58
CA ILE A 46 -10.99 10.11 4.20
C ILE A 46 -11.95 10.25 3.02
N GLU A 47 -12.95 11.12 3.15
CA GLU A 47 -13.81 11.49 2.02
C GLU A 47 -13.03 12.42 1.09
N LEU A 48 -12.94 12.05 -0.19
CA LEU A 48 -12.30 12.88 -1.20
C LEU A 48 -13.34 13.85 -1.79
N PRO A 49 -12.92 15.08 -2.16
CA PRO A 49 -13.81 16.05 -2.77
C PRO A 49 -14.54 15.55 -4.02
N GLU A 50 -15.63 16.23 -4.36
CA GLU A 50 -16.41 16.01 -5.59
C GLU A 50 -16.88 14.54 -5.76
N ARG A 51 -16.41 13.88 -6.83
CA ARG A 51 -16.69 12.47 -7.14
C ARG A 51 -15.45 11.60 -6.93
N GLY A 52 -14.49 12.06 -6.12
CA GLY A 52 -13.23 11.38 -5.81
C GLY A 52 -13.44 10.06 -5.05
N GLY A 53 -14.55 9.95 -4.31
CA GLY A 53 -14.87 8.76 -3.53
C GLY A 53 -14.24 8.82 -2.14
N ARG A 54 -13.78 7.68 -1.64
CA ARG A 54 -13.23 7.55 -0.29
C ARG A 54 -11.85 6.92 -0.33
N LEU A 55 -10.86 7.60 0.21
CA LEU A 55 -9.53 7.07 0.42
C LEU A 55 -9.51 6.28 1.74
N GLY A 56 -8.97 5.07 1.71
CA GLY A 56 -8.71 4.27 2.89
C GLY A 56 -7.23 4.00 3.04
N LEU A 57 -6.72 4.21 4.25
CA LEU A 57 -5.36 3.83 4.64
C LEU A 57 -5.47 2.79 5.75
N GLN A 58 -4.83 1.65 5.54
CA GLN A 58 -4.68 0.60 6.54
C GLN A 58 -3.23 0.51 6.94
N VAL A 59 -2.99 0.63 8.24
CA VAL A 59 -1.68 0.43 8.85
C VAL A 59 -1.79 -0.79 9.76
N PRO A 60 -0.95 -1.82 9.55
CA PRO A 60 -0.95 -2.97 10.44
C PRO A 60 -0.58 -2.54 11.86
N GLU A 61 -1.37 -2.96 12.84
CA GLU A 61 -1.26 -2.53 14.24
C GLU A 61 0.07 -3.06 14.84
N GLN A 62 0.62 -2.26 15.76
CA GLN A 62 2.02 -2.27 16.17
C GLN A 62 2.52 -3.65 16.64
N GLY A 63 3.70 -4.04 16.14
CA GLY A 63 4.55 -5.05 16.72
C GLY A 63 6.01 -4.62 16.56
N TRP A 64 6.94 -5.24 17.27
CA TRP A 64 8.40 -5.00 17.21
C TRP A 64 9.04 -5.05 15.80
N LEU A 65 8.27 -5.38 14.76
CA LEU A 65 8.61 -5.36 13.33
C LEU A 65 7.93 -4.20 12.55
N ALA A 66 7.34 -3.22 13.24
CA ALA A 66 6.57 -2.09 12.71
C ALA A 66 7.24 -1.32 11.55
N PRO A 67 8.56 -1.03 11.53
CA PRO A 67 9.15 -0.28 10.43
C PRO A 67 9.28 -1.07 9.12
N LEU A 68 8.88 -2.36 9.07
CA LEU A 68 9.05 -3.22 7.90
C LEU A 68 7.74 -3.72 7.28
N ARG A 69 6.57 -3.29 7.76
CA ARG A 69 5.28 -3.73 7.19
C ARG A 69 4.72 -2.70 6.21
N ALA A 70 4.41 -3.17 5.00
CA ALA A 70 3.79 -2.37 3.95
C ALA A 70 2.41 -1.86 4.42
N ARG A 71 2.21 -0.54 4.34
CA ARG A 71 0.90 0.08 4.58
C ARG A 71 0.05 -0.16 3.34
N ARG A 72 -1.26 -0.28 3.49
CA ARG A 72 -2.15 -0.52 2.34
C ARG A 72 -3.04 0.69 2.11
N LEU A 73 -3.08 1.15 0.87
CA LEU A 73 -3.89 2.27 0.45
C LEU A 73 -4.92 1.78 -0.57
N TRP A 74 -6.15 2.23 -0.45
CA TRP A 74 -7.16 2.01 -1.48
C TRP A 74 -8.04 3.23 -1.68
N VAL A 75 -8.64 3.33 -2.86
CA VAL A 75 -9.69 4.31 -3.15
C VAL A 75 -10.96 3.56 -3.50
N GLU A 76 -12.05 3.89 -2.82
CA GLU A 76 -13.39 3.37 -3.08
C GLU A 76 -14.24 4.42 -3.78
N ARG A 77 -14.90 4.04 -4.88
CA ARG A 77 -15.88 4.88 -5.57
C ARG A 77 -17.12 4.05 -5.86
N ALA A 78 -18.30 4.56 -5.48
CA ALA A 78 -19.57 3.83 -5.59
C ALA A 78 -19.53 2.41 -4.99
N GLY A 79 -18.82 2.24 -3.87
CA GLY A 79 -18.69 0.96 -3.17
C GLY A 79 -17.69 -0.03 -3.77
N GLN A 80 -16.98 0.34 -4.84
CA GLN A 80 -15.94 -0.49 -5.47
C GLN A 80 -14.55 0.08 -5.23
N ARG A 81 -13.58 -0.78 -4.92
CA ARG A 81 -12.16 -0.39 -4.86
C ARG A 81 -11.63 -0.21 -6.26
N ILE A 82 -11.36 1.04 -6.63
CA ILE A 82 -10.83 1.42 -7.94
C ILE A 82 -9.31 1.47 -7.95
N ILE A 83 -8.69 1.68 -6.79
CA ILE A 83 -7.25 1.62 -6.57
C ILE A 83 -7.03 0.79 -5.32
N ASP A 84 -6.08 -0.14 -5.34
CA ASP A 84 -5.64 -0.92 -4.18
C ASP A 84 -4.14 -1.19 -4.35
N THR A 85 -3.32 -0.57 -3.50
CA THR A 85 -1.87 -0.58 -3.64
C THR A 85 -1.18 -0.70 -2.28
N ALA A 86 -0.03 -1.37 -2.28
CA ALA A 86 0.87 -1.35 -1.13
C ALA A 86 1.71 -0.07 -1.17
N LEU A 87 1.82 0.59 -0.02
CA LEU A 87 2.78 1.64 0.24
C LEU A 87 3.98 1.06 0.96
N PHE A 88 5.14 1.68 0.76
CA PHE A 88 6.35 1.22 1.43
C PHE A 88 6.27 1.49 2.93
N PRO A 89 7.01 0.71 3.73
CA PRO A 89 7.13 0.99 5.14
C PRO A 89 7.73 2.39 5.35
N ALA A 90 7.00 3.23 6.08
CA ALA A 90 7.50 4.50 6.58
C ALA A 90 6.81 4.78 7.92
N PRO A 91 7.52 5.40 8.89
CA PRO A 91 6.89 5.85 10.10
C PRO A 91 5.87 6.95 9.76
N LEU A 92 4.68 6.87 10.34
CA LEU A 92 3.79 8.03 10.47
C LEU A 92 4.12 8.64 11.82
N ASP A 93 4.40 9.94 11.86
CA ASP A 93 4.67 10.63 13.12
C ASP A 93 3.64 11.74 13.37
N ARG A 94 3.67 12.27 14.59
CA ARG A 94 2.79 13.38 15.01
C ARG A 94 3.08 14.71 14.34
N ARG A 95 4.28 14.88 13.76
CA ARG A 95 4.77 16.19 13.30
C ARG A 95 4.67 16.37 11.79
N PHE A 96 4.85 15.29 11.04
CA PHE A 96 4.98 15.29 9.58
C PHE A 96 3.94 14.38 8.91
N GLY A 97 3.43 13.34 9.58
CA GLY A 97 2.26 12.56 9.13
C GLY A 97 2.27 12.12 7.66
N LEU A 98 1.10 11.78 7.12
CA LEU A 98 0.86 11.62 5.68
C LEU A 98 -0.10 12.73 5.26
N ALA A 99 0.40 13.74 4.53
CA ALA A 99 -0.45 14.82 4.03
C ALA A 99 -1.16 14.39 2.74
N VAL A 100 -2.43 14.77 2.61
CA VAL A 100 -3.31 14.39 1.50
C VAL A 100 -3.73 15.65 0.76
N HIS A 101 -3.24 15.81 -0.46
CA HIS A 101 -3.54 16.96 -1.32
C HIS A 101 -4.45 16.54 -2.48
N TRP A 102 -5.35 17.43 -2.85
CA TRP A 102 -6.32 17.26 -3.93
C TRP A 102 -5.94 18.09 -5.14
N PHE A 103 -6.03 17.47 -6.31
CA PHE A 103 -6.00 18.16 -7.59
C PHE A 103 -7.33 17.95 -8.29
N PRO A 104 -8.13 19.01 -8.52
CA PRO A 104 -9.38 18.88 -9.25
C PRO A 104 -9.13 18.41 -10.69
N ALA A 105 -10.17 17.87 -11.31
CA ALA A 105 -10.07 17.45 -12.71
C ALA A 105 -10.00 18.67 -13.64
N GLU A 106 -9.00 18.71 -14.52
CA GLU A 106 -8.86 19.74 -15.55
C GLU A 106 -8.95 19.11 -16.95
N GLY A 107 -10.12 19.26 -17.58
CA GLY A 107 -10.40 18.71 -18.91
C GLY A 107 -10.24 17.19 -18.97
N ARG A 108 -9.13 16.72 -19.55
CA ARG A 108 -8.82 15.28 -19.67
C ARG A 108 -7.91 14.75 -18.56
N HIS A 109 -7.37 15.62 -17.72
CA HIS A 109 -6.45 15.27 -16.64
C HIS A 109 -7.19 15.19 -15.30
N GLY A 110 -6.75 14.26 -14.46
CA GLY A 110 -7.26 14.12 -13.10
C GLY A 110 -8.70 13.60 -13.00
N PRO A 111 -9.27 13.62 -11.78
CA PRO A 111 -8.68 14.21 -10.58
C PRO A 111 -7.51 13.39 -10.02
N TYR A 112 -6.57 14.05 -9.36
CA TYR A 112 -5.44 13.39 -8.71
C TYR A 112 -5.45 13.59 -7.21
N VAL A 113 -4.82 12.67 -6.48
CA VAL A 113 -4.53 12.81 -5.05
C VAL A 113 -3.04 12.64 -4.84
N ARG A 114 -2.37 13.63 -4.26
CA ARG A 114 -0.97 13.50 -3.86
C ARG A 114 -0.90 13.21 -2.38
N LEU A 115 -0.24 12.12 -2.03
CA LEU A 115 0.06 11.73 -0.67
C LEU A 115 1.53 12.07 -0.42
N ALA A 116 1.78 13.11 0.37
CA ALA A 116 3.13 13.44 0.81
C ALA A 116 3.47 12.59 2.02
N ASP A 117 4.26 11.55 1.79
CA ASP A 117 4.62 10.53 2.76
C ASP A 117 6.09 10.70 3.17
N PRO A 118 6.47 10.37 4.41
CA PRO A 118 7.88 10.40 4.81
C PRO A 118 8.81 9.52 3.94
N ALA A 119 8.28 8.47 3.28
CA ALA A 119 9.02 7.66 2.31
C ALA A 119 8.94 8.17 0.85
N GLY A 120 8.46 9.39 0.64
CA GLY A 120 8.33 10.05 -0.66
C GLY A 120 6.90 10.05 -1.21
N ASP A 121 6.64 10.98 -2.13
CA ASP A 121 5.30 11.29 -2.57
C ASP A 121 4.69 10.19 -3.45
N ILE A 122 3.37 10.01 -3.28
CA ILE A 122 2.57 9.08 -4.08
C ILE A 122 1.46 9.88 -4.75
N LEU A 123 1.34 9.74 -6.06
CA LEU A 123 0.26 10.32 -6.87
C LEU A 123 -0.76 9.25 -7.25
N LEU A 124 -2.02 9.46 -6.89
CA LEU A 124 -3.14 8.64 -7.30
C LEU A 124 -3.84 9.32 -8.49
N ASP A 125 -3.92 8.62 -9.62
CA ASP A 125 -4.75 8.99 -10.76
C ASP A 125 -6.10 8.28 -10.62
N LEU A 126 -7.12 9.04 -10.19
CA LEU A 126 -8.44 8.49 -9.93
C LEU A 126 -9.23 8.20 -11.21
N ARG A 127 -8.83 8.80 -12.34
CA ARG A 127 -9.43 8.56 -13.65
C ARG A 127 -8.77 7.37 -14.34
N GLY A 128 -7.46 7.26 -14.25
CA GLY A 128 -6.66 6.15 -14.76
C GLY A 128 -6.62 4.93 -13.85
N PHE A 129 -7.21 5.01 -12.65
CA PHE A 129 -7.24 3.94 -11.64
C PHE A 129 -5.84 3.42 -11.28
N ALA A 130 -4.90 4.35 -11.11
CA ALA A 130 -3.49 4.03 -10.91
C ALA A 130 -2.92 4.77 -9.71
N ALA A 131 -1.95 4.13 -9.05
CA ALA A 131 -1.13 4.76 -8.04
C ALA A 131 0.32 4.76 -8.52
N TRP A 132 1.00 5.88 -8.34
CA TRP A 132 2.36 6.12 -8.77
C TRP A 132 3.15 6.72 -7.63
N ARG A 133 4.44 6.42 -7.55
CA ARG A 133 5.39 7.17 -6.74
C ARG A 133 6.01 8.26 -7.56
N MET A 134 6.24 9.41 -6.95
CA MET A 134 7.04 10.47 -7.53
C MET A 134 8.50 10.27 -7.09
N SER A 135 9.39 10.14 -8.05
CA SER A 135 10.83 10.02 -7.82
C SER A 135 11.57 11.02 -8.70
N ALA A 136 12.58 11.68 -8.17
CA ALA A 136 13.46 12.51 -8.98
C ALA A 136 14.46 11.64 -9.76
N LEU A 137 14.63 11.94 -11.05
CA LEU A 137 15.75 11.45 -11.87
C LEU A 137 16.53 12.67 -12.35
N GLY A 138 17.59 13.03 -11.61
CA GLY A 138 18.22 14.34 -11.75
C GLY A 138 17.32 15.45 -11.19
N GLU A 139 17.11 16.51 -11.95
CA GLU A 139 16.25 17.65 -11.57
C GLU A 139 14.79 17.49 -11.98
N THR A 140 14.43 16.43 -12.71
CA THR A 140 13.07 16.20 -13.21
C THR A 140 12.39 15.08 -12.43
N PRO A 141 11.18 15.29 -11.89
CA PRO A 141 10.43 14.22 -11.23
C PRO A 141 9.68 13.34 -12.25
N TRP A 142 9.56 12.07 -11.90
CA TRP A 142 8.97 11.01 -12.71
C TRP A 142 8.03 10.15 -11.88
N LEU A 143 7.01 9.59 -12.54
CA LEU A 143 6.06 8.63 -11.97
C LEU A 143 6.55 7.19 -12.14
N VAL A 144 6.53 6.45 -11.04
CA VAL A 144 7.13 5.12 -10.86
C VAL A 144 6.13 4.17 -10.19
N ALA A 145 6.13 2.87 -10.53
CA ALA A 145 5.15 1.95 -9.92
C ALA A 145 5.44 1.71 -8.42
N PRO A 146 4.41 1.68 -7.54
CA PRO A 146 4.57 1.45 -6.10
C PRO A 146 5.10 0.07 -5.71
N SER A 147 5.08 -0.93 -6.59
CA SER A 147 5.59 -2.28 -6.28
C SER A 147 7.11 -2.40 -6.30
N GLY A 148 7.83 -1.32 -6.63
CA GLY A 148 9.28 -1.35 -6.83
C GLY A 148 9.75 -2.12 -8.08
N VAL A 149 8.81 -2.71 -8.85
CA VAL A 149 9.11 -3.50 -10.05
C VAL A 149 9.13 -2.66 -11.33
N ALA A 150 8.68 -1.40 -11.30
CA ALA A 150 9.01 -0.44 -12.33
C ALA A 150 9.97 0.58 -11.73
N ALA A 151 11.23 0.57 -12.15
CA ALA A 151 12.20 1.60 -11.83
C ALA A 151 12.06 2.72 -12.87
N ALA A 152 11.94 3.98 -12.48
CA ALA A 152 12.50 5.02 -13.34
C ALA A 152 14.01 4.95 -13.12
N GLY A 153 14.77 4.58 -14.15
CA GLY A 153 16.22 4.48 -14.04
C GLY A 153 16.87 3.60 -15.09
N VAL A 154 18.20 3.59 -15.05
CA VAL A 154 19.07 2.70 -15.83
C VAL A 154 19.43 1.52 -14.95
N VAL A 155 18.93 0.33 -15.29
CA VAL A 155 19.40 -0.91 -14.69
C VAL A 155 20.56 -1.41 -15.54
N ARG A 156 21.73 -1.56 -14.92
CA ARG A 156 22.84 -2.29 -15.55
C ARG A 156 22.56 -3.77 -15.38
N ASP A 157 22.37 -4.49 -16.48
CA ASP A 157 22.27 -5.95 -16.40
C ASP A 157 23.62 -6.59 -16.04
N GLY A 158 23.60 -7.88 -15.72
CA GLY A 158 24.79 -8.65 -15.36
C GLY A 158 25.82 -8.79 -16.49
N GLU A 159 25.47 -8.41 -17.72
CA GLU A 159 26.33 -8.43 -18.91
C GLU A 159 26.85 -7.02 -19.29
N GLY A 160 26.45 -5.99 -18.52
CA GLY A 160 26.87 -4.60 -18.73
C GLY A 160 26.00 -3.79 -19.68
N GLY A 161 24.88 -4.34 -20.15
CA GLY A 161 23.85 -3.62 -20.89
C GLY A 161 23.08 -2.64 -20.01
N MET A 162 22.73 -1.48 -20.55
CA MET A 162 21.93 -0.46 -19.87
C MET A 162 20.47 -0.59 -20.32
N MET A 163 19.58 -1.02 -19.43
CA MET A 163 18.14 -1.04 -19.70
C MET A 163 17.49 0.19 -19.07
N ALA A 164 16.96 1.09 -19.91
CA ALA A 164 16.11 2.18 -19.47
C ALA A 164 14.71 1.63 -19.16
N THR A 165 14.25 1.76 -17.91
CA THR A 165 12.89 1.35 -17.53
C THR A 165 11.95 2.56 -17.53
N ALA A 166 10.76 2.38 -18.12
CA ALA A 166 9.85 3.45 -18.49
C ALA A 166 9.11 4.03 -17.27
N GLY A 167 9.66 5.09 -16.67
CA GLY A 167 8.87 6.04 -15.89
C GLY A 167 7.92 6.84 -16.79
N ARG A 168 6.87 7.43 -16.21
CA ARG A 168 6.01 8.40 -16.92
C ARG A 168 6.31 9.81 -16.44
N PRO A 169 6.27 10.84 -17.30
CA PRO A 169 6.39 12.21 -16.82
C PRO A 169 5.24 12.51 -15.85
N VAL A 170 5.52 13.30 -14.81
CA VAL A 170 4.50 13.82 -13.92
C VAL A 170 3.58 14.77 -14.71
N PRO A 171 2.24 14.69 -14.56
CA PRO A 171 1.33 15.65 -15.17
C PRO A 171 1.71 17.09 -14.81
N PRO A 172 1.70 18.06 -15.76
CA PRO A 172 2.13 19.44 -15.51
C PRO A 172 1.47 20.09 -14.29
N MET A 173 0.16 19.90 -14.09
CA MET A 173 -0.55 20.47 -12.95
C MET A 173 -0.03 20.00 -11.57
N VAL A 174 0.57 18.81 -11.51
CA VAL A 174 1.15 18.23 -10.28
C VAL A 174 2.62 18.66 -10.12
N LEU A 175 3.24 19.20 -11.18
CA LEU A 175 4.58 19.81 -11.12
C LEU A 175 4.52 21.26 -10.64
N GLU A 176 3.46 21.97 -11.01
CA GLU A 176 3.32 23.41 -10.80
C GLU A 176 2.76 23.76 -9.41
N ASP A 177 2.01 22.85 -8.80
CA ASP A 177 1.32 23.04 -7.53
C ASP A 177 1.39 21.76 -6.68
N ASP A 178 1.38 21.92 -5.35
CA ASP A 178 1.25 20.81 -4.40
C ASP A 178 -0.21 20.35 -4.25
N GLY A 179 -1.16 21.15 -4.75
CA GLY A 179 -2.59 20.89 -4.72
C GLY A 179 -3.23 21.35 -3.41
N THR A 180 -4.56 21.33 -3.33
CA THR A 180 -5.26 21.77 -2.12
C THR A 180 -5.10 20.76 -1.00
N LEU A 181 -4.51 21.15 0.13
CA LEU A 181 -4.43 20.27 1.30
C LEU A 181 -5.84 19.91 1.82
N ILE A 182 -6.18 18.63 1.80
CA ILE A 182 -7.44 18.12 2.39
C ILE A 182 -7.25 17.84 3.89
N GLY A 183 -6.05 17.43 4.28
CA GLY A 183 -5.69 17.14 5.66
C GLY A 183 -4.52 16.19 5.77
N ARG A 184 -4.29 15.68 6.98
CA ARG A 184 -3.14 14.85 7.33
C ARG A 184 -3.58 13.63 8.11
N VAL A 185 -2.98 12.48 7.83
CA VAL A 185 -3.07 11.31 8.71
C VAL A 185 -1.89 11.34 9.67
N ILE A 186 -2.17 11.37 10.97
CA ILE A 186 -1.16 11.46 12.03
C ILE A 186 -1.39 10.37 13.08
N GLU A 187 -0.35 10.01 13.82
CA GLU A 187 -0.44 9.10 14.97
C GLU A 187 -0.84 9.86 16.24
N ALA A 188 -2.06 9.69 16.75
CA ALA A 188 -2.51 10.24 18.03
C ALA A 188 -2.24 9.26 19.20
N ASP A 189 -2.67 9.61 20.42
CA ASP A 189 -2.49 8.76 21.61
C ASP A 189 -3.29 7.45 21.51
N ASP A 190 -4.45 7.49 20.86
CA ASP A 190 -5.36 6.34 20.69
C ASP A 190 -5.25 5.67 19.31
N GLY A 191 -4.22 6.02 18.53
CA GLY A 191 -3.98 5.48 17.19
C GLY A 191 -3.99 6.53 16.07
N LEU A 192 -4.04 6.10 14.82
CA LEU A 192 -4.06 6.93 13.62
C LEU A 192 -5.38 7.68 13.45
N VAL A 193 -5.27 8.99 13.28
CA VAL A 193 -6.41 9.88 13.04
C VAL A 193 -6.19 10.69 11.77
N PHE A 194 -7.27 10.97 11.07
CA PHE A 194 -7.28 11.99 10.02
C PHE A 194 -7.62 13.34 10.64
N GLN A 195 -6.72 14.30 10.48
CA GLN A 195 -6.91 15.70 10.82
C GLN A 195 -7.22 16.47 9.53
N PRO A 196 -8.46 16.91 9.31
CA PRO A 196 -8.79 17.77 8.18
C PRO A 196 -7.95 19.05 8.20
N ALA A 197 -7.60 19.57 7.02
CA ALA A 197 -6.96 20.88 6.91
C ALA A 197 -7.85 21.95 7.52
N ALA A 198 -7.25 22.91 8.23
CA ALA A 198 -7.98 24.12 8.61
C ALA A 198 -8.28 24.94 7.34
N GLU A 199 -9.40 25.67 7.30
CA GLU A 199 -9.79 26.51 6.15
C GLU A 199 -8.73 27.54 5.72
N SER A 200 -7.68 27.74 6.53
CA SER A 200 -6.58 28.68 6.30
C SER A 200 -5.20 28.03 6.10
N GLU A 201 -5.10 26.70 6.01
CA GLU A 201 -3.82 26.06 5.64
C GLU A 201 -3.67 26.01 4.11
N PRO A 202 -2.56 26.54 3.56
CA PRO A 202 -2.25 26.40 2.14
C PRO A 202 -1.95 24.94 1.78
#